data_AF-A0A151A7K4-F1
#
_entry.id   AF-A0A151A7K4-F1
#
_cell.length_a   1.000
_cell.length_b   1.000
_cell.length_c   1.000
_cell.angle_alpha   90.00
_cell.angle_beta   90.00
_cell.angle_gamma   90.00
#
_symmetry.space_group_name_H-M   'P 1'
#
loop_
_entity.id
_entity.type
_entity.pdbx_description
1 polymer ?
#
loop_
_entity_poly.entity_id
_entity_poly.type
_entity_poly.pdbx_seq_one_letter_code
_entity_poly.pdbx_strand_id
1 'polypeptide(L)'
;MTENIVILGGSIVSVFNTSELRKDGYEAKITIVASEKRFPYDEPPLSKEWMQDNKDEKLPLLKPETFFDDNNIQLILNTKITSIDTDKKQLFSEDDQTISYDKLVINFKKCFKRRLNMTFYDENGNAIAYTEDSVHLYLFTGKPVVYFVNKKVYGFNGAHLGWFEDGWIRDLKGKCVLFNSTATEKAQ
;
A
#
# COMPACT_ATOMS: atom_id res chain seq x y z
N MET A 1 -3.44 20.87 32.13
CA MET A 1 -3.90 20.79 30.74
C MET A 1 -4.02 19.32 30.40
N THR A 2 -5.14 18.90 29.85
CA THR A 2 -5.32 17.50 29.44
C THR A 2 -4.49 17.27 28.18
N GLU A 3 -3.59 16.29 28.22
CA GLU A 3 -2.70 15.95 27.09
C GLU A 3 -3.52 15.60 25.83
N ASN A 4 -3.09 16.08 24.67
CA ASN A 4 -3.71 15.79 23.37
C ASN A 4 -2.87 14.77 22.58
N ILE A 5 -3.33 13.52 22.54
CA ILE A 5 -2.73 12.48 21.72
C ILE A 5 -3.41 12.46 20.35
N VAL A 6 -2.63 12.59 19.29
CA VAL A 6 -3.10 12.38 17.92
C VAL A 6 -2.54 11.07 17.38
N ILE A 7 -3.41 10.24 16.81
CA ILE A 7 -3.09 8.97 16.18
C ILE A 7 -3.38 9.08 14.68
N LEU A 8 -2.35 8.89 13.85
CA LEU A 8 -2.49 8.86 12.41
C LEU A 8 -2.81 7.44 11.93
N GLY A 9 -3.94 7.31 11.23
CA GLY A 9 -4.42 6.07 10.61
C GLY A 9 -5.59 5.46 11.37
N GLY A 10 -6.71 5.22 10.67
CA GLY A 10 -7.91 4.53 11.19
C GLY A 10 -7.84 3.01 11.08
N SER A 11 -6.73 2.40 11.54
CA SER A 11 -6.52 0.95 11.44
C SER A 11 -6.99 0.20 12.69
N ILE A 12 -7.03 -1.13 12.60
CA ILE A 12 -7.28 -2.02 13.75
C ILE A 12 -6.37 -1.74 14.93
N VAL A 13 -5.10 -1.41 14.67
CA VAL A 13 -4.11 -1.10 15.71
C VAL A 13 -4.51 0.18 16.44
N SER A 14 -4.95 1.21 15.72
CA SER A 14 -5.37 2.48 16.33
C SER A 14 -6.60 2.29 17.20
N VAL A 15 -7.63 1.61 16.69
CA VAL A 15 -8.86 1.33 17.45
C VAL A 15 -8.56 0.50 18.70
N PHE A 16 -7.77 -0.56 18.55
CA PHE A 16 -7.37 -1.41 19.66
C PHE A 16 -6.59 -0.63 20.73
N ASN A 17 -5.53 0.09 20.34
CA ASN A 17 -4.72 0.87 21.28
C ASN A 17 -5.58 1.90 22.04
N THR A 18 -6.49 2.60 21.36
CA THR A 18 -7.37 3.56 22.03
C THR A 18 -8.37 2.89 22.96
N SER A 19 -8.86 1.69 22.60
CA SER A 19 -9.74 0.92 23.47
C SER A 19 -9.03 0.46 24.74
N GLU A 20 -7.79 -0.01 24.64
CA GLU A 20 -7.01 -0.43 25.81
C GLU A 20 -6.65 0.76 26.69
N LEU A 21 -6.21 1.88 26.11
CA LEU A 21 -5.95 3.12 26.87
C LEU A 21 -7.18 3.55 27.68
N ARG A 22 -8.39 3.45 27.10
CA ARG A 22 -9.62 3.81 27.82
C ARG A 22 -10.00 2.79 28.89
N LYS A 23 -9.79 1.49 28.66
CA LYS A 23 -9.96 0.46 29.69
C LYS A 23 -9.02 0.66 30.88
N ASP A 24 -7.80 1.12 30.63
CA ASP A 24 -6.79 1.42 31.66
C ASP A 24 -7.05 2.75 32.40
N GLY A 25 -8.15 3.45 32.10
CA GLY A 25 -8.53 4.70 32.76
C GLY A 25 -7.74 5.92 32.27
N TYR A 26 -7.12 5.86 31.08
CA TYR A 26 -6.44 7.01 30.52
C TYR A 26 -7.47 8.05 30.05
N GLU A 27 -7.44 9.26 30.62
CA GLU A 27 -8.46 10.30 30.39
C GLU A 27 -8.04 11.38 29.37
N ALA A 28 -6.83 11.28 28.82
CA ALA A 28 -6.32 12.29 27.90
C ALA A 28 -7.18 12.41 26.63
N LYS A 29 -7.15 13.57 25.98
CA LYS A 29 -7.84 13.75 24.71
C LYS A 29 -7.16 12.86 23.66
N ILE A 30 -7.94 12.05 22.97
CA ILE A 30 -7.45 11.19 21.88
C ILE A 30 -8.15 11.60 20.59
N THR A 31 -7.37 11.89 19.57
CA THR A 31 -7.87 12.14 18.21
C THR A 31 -7.28 11.12 17.25
N ILE A 32 -8.10 10.35 16.57
CA ILE A 32 -7.70 9.49 15.46
C ILE A 32 -7.97 10.23 14.15
N VAL A 33 -6.97 10.35 13.28
CA VAL A 33 -7.10 10.95 11.95
C VAL A 33 -6.97 9.87 10.89
N ALA A 34 -7.99 9.69 10.07
CA ALA A 34 -8.05 8.69 9.01
C ALA A 34 -8.26 9.36 7.64
N SER A 35 -7.51 8.89 6.64
CA SER A 35 -7.67 9.35 5.26
C SER A 35 -8.92 8.80 4.58
N GLU A 36 -9.48 7.71 5.10
CA GLU A 36 -10.68 7.09 4.53
C GLU A 36 -11.95 7.81 4.99
N LYS A 37 -12.98 7.80 4.14
CA LYS A 37 -14.30 8.40 4.42
C LYS A 37 -15.16 7.58 5.38
N ARG A 38 -14.71 6.39 5.77
CA ARG A 38 -15.50 5.38 6.47
C ARG A 38 -14.90 5.09 7.84
N PHE A 39 -15.73 4.58 8.74
CA PHE A 39 -15.27 4.11 10.05
C PHE A 39 -14.29 2.93 9.91
N PRO A 40 -13.35 2.77 10.87
CA PRO A 40 -12.44 1.64 10.88
C PRO A 40 -13.17 0.30 10.84
N TYR A 41 -12.77 -0.58 9.92
CA TYR A 41 -13.43 -1.85 9.63
C TYR A 41 -12.42 -3.00 9.57
N ASP A 42 -12.91 -4.22 9.79
CA ASP A 42 -12.13 -5.44 9.61
C ASP A 42 -12.05 -5.75 8.13
N GLU A 43 -10.83 -5.87 7.62
CA GLU A 43 -10.63 -6.03 6.19
C GLU A 43 -11.08 -7.43 5.76
N PRO A 44 -12.06 -7.52 4.85
CA PRO A 44 -12.58 -8.79 4.42
C PRO A 44 -11.52 -9.58 3.63
N PRO A 45 -11.61 -10.92 3.61
CA PRO A 45 -10.64 -11.75 2.90
C PRO A 45 -10.60 -11.40 1.42
N LEU A 46 -9.39 -11.38 0.84
CA LEU A 46 -9.16 -11.15 -0.59
C LEU A 46 -9.53 -12.37 -1.47
N SER A 47 -10.57 -13.12 -1.12
CA SER A 47 -11.07 -14.23 -1.95
C SER A 47 -11.94 -13.70 -3.07
N LYS A 48 -11.84 -14.33 -4.26
CA LYS A 48 -12.66 -13.97 -5.43
C LYS A 48 -14.16 -14.07 -5.13
N GLU A 49 -14.55 -15.04 -4.32
CA GLU A 49 -15.93 -15.29 -3.88
C GLU A 49 -16.44 -14.14 -3.02
N TRP A 50 -15.67 -13.70 -2.02
CA TRP A 50 -16.08 -12.59 -1.16
C TRP A 50 -16.21 -11.27 -1.95
N MET A 51 -15.33 -11.02 -2.93
CA MET A 51 -15.43 -9.83 -3.79
C MET A 51 -16.58 -9.85 -4.81
N GLN A 52 -17.07 -11.04 -5.20
CA GLN A 52 -18.12 -11.16 -6.21
C GLN A 52 -19.53 -11.07 -5.61
N ASP A 53 -19.73 -11.61 -4.41
CA ASP A 53 -21.06 -11.74 -3.80
C ASP A 53 -21.45 -10.55 -2.89
N ASN A 54 -20.49 -9.75 -2.40
CA ASN A 54 -20.74 -8.78 -1.32
C ASN A 54 -20.63 -7.30 -1.75
N LYS A 55 -21.10 -6.95 -2.95
CA LYS A 55 -21.05 -5.55 -3.43
C LYS A 55 -21.88 -4.56 -2.61
N ASP A 56 -22.94 -5.04 -1.97
CA ASP A 56 -23.88 -4.22 -1.18
C ASP A 56 -23.79 -4.48 0.33
N GLU A 57 -22.87 -5.34 0.77
CA GLU A 57 -22.72 -5.68 2.19
C GLU A 57 -21.94 -4.58 2.93
N LYS A 58 -22.47 -4.12 4.06
CA LYS A 58 -21.75 -3.19 4.93
C LYS A 58 -20.51 -3.88 5.49
N LEU A 59 -19.34 -3.29 5.26
CA LEU A 59 -18.09 -3.79 5.82
C LEU A 59 -18.21 -3.93 7.36
N PRO A 60 -17.69 -5.00 7.95
CA PRO A 60 -17.77 -5.22 9.38
C PRO A 60 -16.92 -4.16 10.10
N LEU A 61 -17.56 -3.22 10.80
CA LEU A 61 -16.84 -2.21 11.57
C LEU A 61 -16.08 -2.86 12.73
N LEU A 62 -14.88 -2.36 13.03
CA LEU A 62 -14.08 -2.84 14.16
C LEU A 62 -14.75 -2.53 15.51
N LYS A 63 -15.48 -1.42 15.55
CA LYS A 63 -16.30 -0.96 16.67
C LYS A 63 -17.56 -0.28 16.11
N PRO A 64 -18.70 -0.30 16.84
CA PRO A 64 -19.87 0.49 16.46
C PRO A 64 -19.52 1.99 16.45
N GLU A 65 -20.22 2.78 15.64
CA GLU A 65 -19.96 4.23 15.51
C GLU A 65 -20.04 4.95 16.86
N THR A 66 -20.94 4.54 17.75
CA THR A 66 -21.11 5.13 19.09
C THR A 66 -19.89 4.95 19.98
N PHE A 67 -19.06 3.93 19.74
CA PHE A 67 -17.89 3.65 20.57
C PHE A 67 -16.96 4.86 20.72
N PHE A 68 -16.78 5.64 19.65
CA PHE A 68 -15.88 6.77 19.65
C PHE A 68 -16.38 7.89 20.58
N ASP A 69 -17.67 8.21 20.50
CA ASP A 69 -18.30 9.20 21.37
C ASP A 69 -18.37 8.70 22.82
N ASP A 70 -18.78 7.45 23.03
CA ASP A 70 -18.89 6.79 24.34
C ASP A 70 -17.55 6.76 25.09
N ASN A 71 -16.44 6.75 24.36
CA ASN A 71 -15.09 6.70 24.90
C ASN A 71 -14.34 8.03 24.79
N ASN A 72 -15.01 9.14 24.44
CA ASN A 72 -14.36 10.45 24.25
C ASN A 72 -13.13 10.37 23.31
N ILE A 73 -13.30 9.70 22.18
CA ILE A 73 -12.31 9.57 21.11
C ILE A 73 -12.82 10.37 19.92
N GLN A 74 -12.08 11.41 19.53
CA GLN A 74 -12.42 12.17 18.35
C GLN A 74 -11.93 11.42 17.09
N LEU A 75 -12.84 11.00 16.23
CA LEU A 75 -12.50 10.39 14.95
C LEU A 75 -12.66 11.41 13.80
N ILE A 76 -11.56 11.81 13.18
CA ILE A 76 -11.52 12.67 12.01
C ILE A 76 -11.35 11.79 10.77
N LEU A 77 -12.40 11.68 9.96
CA LEU A 77 -12.40 10.92 8.72
C LEU A 77 -12.09 11.81 7.52
N ASN A 78 -11.86 11.18 6.36
CA ASN A 78 -11.61 11.86 5.08
C ASN A 78 -10.52 12.94 5.17
N THR A 79 -9.51 12.74 5.99
CA THR A 79 -8.47 13.73 6.24
C THR A 79 -7.11 13.09 6.04
N LYS A 80 -6.48 13.39 4.91
CA LYS A 80 -5.14 12.90 4.61
C LYS A 80 -4.11 13.90 5.13
N ILE A 81 -3.22 13.44 6.00
CA ILE A 81 -2.08 14.23 6.46
C ILE A 81 -0.95 14.16 5.44
N THR A 82 -0.47 15.33 5.00
CA THR A 82 0.56 15.50 3.97
C THR A 82 1.93 15.77 4.57
N SER A 83 2.00 16.42 5.73
CA SER A 83 3.27 16.73 6.40
C SER A 83 3.12 16.84 7.92
N ILE A 84 4.26 16.72 8.61
CA ILE A 84 4.36 16.76 10.07
C ILE A 84 5.49 17.76 10.39
N ASP A 85 5.20 18.78 11.19
CA ASP A 85 6.18 19.68 11.79
C ASP A 85 6.38 19.27 13.25
N THR A 86 7.49 18.61 13.53
CA THR A 86 7.82 18.10 14.87
C THR A 86 8.24 19.20 15.84
N ASP A 87 8.77 20.31 15.35
CA ASP A 87 9.25 21.42 16.18
C ASP A 87 8.04 22.17 16.76
N LYS A 88 7.04 22.42 15.91
CA LYS A 88 5.77 23.04 16.33
C LYS A 88 4.73 22.06 16.84
N LYS A 89 5.00 20.75 16.72
CA LYS A 89 4.07 19.66 17.00
C LYS A 89 2.72 19.81 16.27
N GLN A 90 2.81 19.95 14.96
CA GLN A 90 1.66 20.17 14.08
C GLN A 90 1.63 19.16 12.92
N LEU A 91 0.42 18.82 12.50
CA LEU A 91 0.13 18.04 11.32
C LEU A 91 -0.60 18.92 10.31
N PHE A 92 -0.30 18.75 9.04
CA PHE A 92 -0.96 19.49 7.96
C PHE A 92 -1.70 18.50 7.07
N SER A 93 -2.98 18.77 6.80
CA SER A 93 -3.79 17.97 5.89
C SER A 93 -3.66 18.41 4.43
N GLU A 94 -4.21 17.62 3.51
CA GLU A 94 -4.34 18.01 2.10
C GLU A 94 -5.35 19.13 1.87
N ASP A 95 -6.26 19.35 2.83
CA ASP A 95 -7.27 20.42 2.82
C ASP A 95 -6.81 21.65 3.63
N ASP A 96 -5.50 21.86 3.77
CA ASP A 96 -4.87 22.97 4.50
C ASP A 96 -5.27 23.07 6.00
N GLN A 97 -5.80 21.99 6.59
CA GLN A 97 -6.11 21.97 8.02
C GLN A 97 -4.84 21.72 8.83
N THR A 98 -4.72 22.44 9.96
CA THR A 98 -3.62 22.25 10.91
C THR A 98 -4.15 21.58 12.18
N ILE A 99 -3.51 20.47 12.59
CA ILE A 99 -3.86 19.73 13.81
C ILE A 99 -2.65 19.73 14.74
N SER A 100 -2.78 20.39 15.90
CA SER A 100 -1.75 20.40 16.94
C SER A 100 -1.84 19.14 17.81
N TYR A 101 -0.69 18.67 18.31
CA TYR A 101 -0.62 17.51 19.20
C TYR A 101 0.41 17.70 20.32
N ASP A 102 0.25 16.97 21.42
CA ASP A 102 1.29 16.84 22.45
C ASP A 102 2.13 15.58 22.24
N LYS A 103 1.44 14.48 21.91
CA LYS A 103 2.00 13.18 21.51
C LYS A 103 1.41 12.74 20.17
N LEU A 104 2.25 12.17 19.32
CA LEU A 104 1.88 11.65 18.02
C LEU A 104 2.15 10.15 17.95
N VAL A 105 1.15 9.38 17.54
CA VAL A 105 1.27 7.97 17.20
C VAL A 105 1.04 7.81 15.71
N ILE A 106 1.90 7.05 15.04
CA ILE A 106 1.84 6.88 13.58
C ILE A 106 1.55 5.41 13.24
N ASN A 107 0.33 5.14 12.78
CA ASN A 107 -0.16 3.80 12.43
C ASN A 107 -0.64 3.76 10.97
N PHE A 108 0.28 3.93 10.02
CA PHE A 108 -0.06 3.79 8.62
C PHE A 108 -0.16 2.32 8.21
N LYS A 109 -1.26 1.97 7.53
CA LYS A 109 -1.35 0.74 6.77
C LYS A 109 -0.49 0.89 5.51
N LYS A 110 0.80 0.60 5.62
CA LYS A 110 1.75 0.74 4.51
C LYS A 110 1.62 -0.45 3.57
N CYS A 111 0.70 -0.39 2.60
CA CYS A 111 0.84 -1.18 1.38
C CYS A 111 1.76 -0.42 0.42
N PHE A 112 3.07 -0.44 0.69
CA PHE A 112 4.03 -0.01 -0.31
C PHE A 112 4.01 -1.09 -1.40
N LYS A 113 3.20 -0.91 -2.44
CA LYS A 113 3.61 -1.45 -3.74
C LYS A 113 4.91 -0.73 -4.06
N ARG A 114 6.04 -1.38 -3.73
CA ARG A 114 7.35 -0.92 -4.18
C ARG A 114 7.24 -0.84 -5.69
N ARG A 115 7.13 0.39 -6.23
CA ARG A 115 7.22 0.65 -7.67
C ARG A 115 8.65 0.29 -8.05
N LEU A 116 8.82 -0.98 -8.38
CA LEU A 116 10.04 -1.54 -8.91
C LEU A 116 10.07 -1.14 -10.37
N ASN A 117 10.55 0.07 -10.65
CA ASN A 117 10.99 0.37 -12.00
C ASN A 117 12.20 -0.53 -12.26
N MET A 118 11.97 -1.66 -12.92
CA MET A 118 13.04 -2.58 -13.31
C MET A 118 13.36 -2.34 -14.77
N THR A 119 14.63 -2.07 -15.04
CA THR A 119 15.18 -1.96 -16.39
C THR A 119 15.72 -3.31 -16.83
N PHE A 120 15.44 -3.65 -18.09
CA PHE A 120 15.90 -4.85 -18.77
C PHE A 120 16.89 -4.49 -19.86
N TYR A 121 17.96 -5.28 -19.92
CA TYR A 121 19.10 -5.15 -20.78
C TYR A 121 19.13 -6.28 -21.81
N ASP A 122 19.61 -5.99 -23.02
CA ASP A 122 19.91 -6.98 -24.05
C ASP A 122 21.20 -7.76 -23.75
N GLU A 123 21.54 -8.76 -24.58
CA GLU A 123 22.77 -9.55 -24.44
C GLU A 123 24.08 -8.72 -24.49
N ASN A 124 24.02 -7.47 -24.98
CA ASN A 124 25.16 -6.55 -25.04
C ASN A 124 25.18 -5.57 -23.85
N GLY A 125 24.20 -5.63 -22.94
CA GLY A 125 24.08 -4.74 -21.79
C GLY A 125 23.39 -3.40 -22.08
N ASN A 126 22.74 -3.23 -23.24
CA ASN A 126 21.98 -2.02 -23.54
C ASN A 126 20.59 -2.08 -22.88
N ALA A 127 20.19 -1.00 -22.22
CA ALA A 127 18.85 -0.88 -21.65
C ALA A 127 17.82 -0.73 -22.78
N ILE A 128 16.94 -1.72 -22.96
CA ILE A 128 15.95 -1.71 -24.05
C ILE A 128 14.50 -1.70 -23.57
N ALA A 129 14.25 -2.17 -22.36
CA ALA A 129 12.89 -2.29 -21.83
C ALA A 129 12.82 -1.98 -20.34
N TYR A 130 11.61 -1.68 -19.87
CA TYR A 130 11.33 -1.41 -18.47
C TYR A 130 9.94 -1.93 -18.09
N THR A 131 9.74 -2.11 -16.78
CA THR A 131 8.41 -2.37 -16.19
C THR A 131 8.21 -1.45 -14.99
N GLU A 132 7.00 -0.92 -14.83
CA GLU A 132 6.61 -0.07 -13.70
C GLU A 132 5.72 -0.81 -12.69
N ASP A 133 5.04 -1.86 -13.15
CA ASP A 133 4.02 -2.60 -12.42
C ASP A 133 4.43 -4.05 -12.14
N SER A 134 5.61 -4.49 -12.61
CA SER A 134 6.09 -5.87 -12.57
C SER A 134 5.20 -6.88 -13.29
N VAL A 135 4.27 -6.41 -14.14
CA VAL A 135 3.33 -7.23 -14.91
C VAL A 135 3.56 -7.04 -16.40
N HIS A 136 3.77 -5.81 -16.86
CA HIS A 136 3.94 -5.49 -18.27
C HIS A 136 5.37 -4.99 -18.54
N LEU A 137 5.93 -5.41 -19.67
CA LEU A 137 7.21 -4.97 -20.17
C LEU A 137 7.02 -4.04 -21.36
N TYR A 138 7.55 -2.84 -21.24
CA TYR A 138 7.51 -1.78 -22.25
C TYR A 138 8.92 -1.53 -22.79
N LEU A 139 9.06 -1.28 -24.09
CA LEU A 139 10.29 -0.69 -24.62
C LEU A 139 10.42 0.75 -24.15
N PHE A 140 11.63 1.29 -24.10
CA PHE A 140 11.84 2.74 -23.88
C PHE A 140 11.18 3.63 -24.94
N THR A 141 10.77 3.05 -26.07
CA THR A 141 9.93 3.73 -27.08
C THR A 141 8.46 3.86 -26.66
N GLY A 142 8.07 3.33 -25.49
CA GLY A 142 6.69 3.30 -24.98
C GLY A 142 5.85 2.13 -25.51
N LYS A 143 6.40 1.28 -26.39
CA LYS A 143 5.67 0.16 -26.98
C LYS A 143 5.56 -1.01 -26.00
N PRO A 144 4.36 -1.52 -25.69
CA PRO A 144 4.20 -2.74 -24.91
C PRO A 144 4.66 -3.95 -25.73
N VAL A 145 5.43 -4.86 -25.13
CA VAL A 145 5.99 -6.03 -25.84
C VAL A 145 5.47 -7.33 -25.26
N VAL A 146 5.58 -7.50 -23.94
CA VAL A 146 5.21 -8.72 -23.25
C VAL A 146 4.55 -8.44 -21.91
N TYR A 147 3.86 -9.43 -21.37
CA TYR A 147 3.33 -9.43 -20.01
C TYR A 147 3.66 -10.73 -19.28
N PHE A 148 3.73 -10.67 -17.96
CA PHE A 148 4.11 -11.78 -17.08
C PHE A 148 2.89 -12.39 -16.39
N VAL A 149 2.78 -13.72 -16.42
CA VAL A 149 1.78 -14.48 -15.64
C VAL A 149 2.45 -15.72 -15.05
N ASN A 150 2.48 -15.87 -13.72
CA ASN A 150 3.06 -17.02 -13.04
C ASN A 150 4.47 -17.39 -13.55
N LYS A 151 5.38 -16.40 -13.61
CA LYS A 151 6.75 -16.49 -14.17
C LYS A 151 6.84 -16.80 -15.68
N LYS A 152 5.72 -16.93 -16.38
CA LYS A 152 5.71 -17.10 -17.85
C LYS A 152 5.57 -15.76 -18.54
N VAL A 153 6.19 -15.64 -19.70
CA VAL A 153 6.26 -14.44 -20.53
C VAL A 153 5.36 -14.66 -21.73
N TYR A 154 4.41 -13.75 -21.93
CA TYR A 154 3.46 -13.80 -23.03
C TYR A 154 3.53 -12.55 -23.88
N GLY A 155 3.41 -12.71 -25.20
CA GLY A 155 3.15 -11.59 -26.09
C GLY A 155 1.69 -11.15 -26.01
N PHE A 156 1.39 -9.89 -26.35
CA PHE A 156 0.01 -9.37 -26.38
C PHE A 156 -0.90 -10.08 -27.41
N ASN A 157 -0.34 -10.91 -28.28
CA ASN A 157 -1.07 -11.84 -29.14
C ASN A 157 -1.46 -13.16 -28.44
N GLY A 158 -1.17 -13.31 -27.15
CA GLY A 158 -1.43 -14.52 -26.35
C GLY A 158 -0.38 -15.63 -26.52
N ALA A 159 0.65 -15.43 -27.36
CA ALA A 159 1.69 -16.43 -27.56
C ALA A 159 2.58 -16.53 -26.32
N HIS A 160 2.84 -17.76 -25.84
CA HIS A 160 3.84 -18.01 -24.81
C HIS A 160 5.23 -17.86 -25.42
N LEU A 161 6.01 -16.92 -24.92
CA LEU A 161 7.33 -16.57 -25.45
C LEU A 161 8.48 -17.14 -24.61
N GLY A 162 8.23 -17.47 -23.35
CA GLY A 162 9.23 -18.09 -22.47
C GLY A 162 8.99 -17.80 -20.99
N TRP A 163 10.06 -17.70 -20.21
CA TRP A 163 10.00 -17.64 -18.74
C TRP A 163 10.85 -16.50 -18.16
N PHE A 164 10.42 -15.95 -17.02
CA PHE A 164 11.14 -14.96 -16.24
C PHE A 164 11.53 -15.55 -14.88
N GLU A 165 12.83 -15.79 -14.69
CA GLU A 165 13.40 -16.43 -13.49
C GLU A 165 14.74 -15.81 -13.12
N ASP A 166 14.96 -15.55 -11.83
CA ASP A 166 16.22 -15.04 -11.26
C ASP A 166 16.80 -13.81 -11.98
N GLY A 167 15.93 -12.92 -12.46
CA GLY A 167 16.32 -11.71 -13.19
C GLY A 167 16.53 -11.90 -14.70
N TRP A 168 16.35 -13.11 -15.21
CA TRP A 168 16.53 -13.48 -16.62
C TRP A 168 15.17 -13.73 -17.31
N ILE A 169 15.02 -13.19 -18.51
CA ILE A 169 13.96 -13.55 -19.46
C ILE A 169 14.57 -14.51 -20.47
N ARG A 170 14.07 -15.74 -20.51
CA ARG A 170 14.51 -16.79 -21.44
C ARG A 170 13.42 -17.11 -22.43
N ASP A 171 13.80 -17.41 -23.67
CA ASP A 171 12.86 -17.91 -24.68
C ASP A 171 12.46 -19.38 -24.42
N LEU A 172 11.55 -19.91 -25.24
CA LEU A 172 11.12 -21.32 -25.18
C LEU A 172 12.26 -22.34 -25.37
N LYS A 173 13.40 -21.92 -25.92
CA LYS A 173 14.59 -22.77 -26.12
C LYS A 173 15.60 -22.63 -24.98
N GLY A 174 15.30 -21.80 -23.97
CA GLY A 174 16.17 -21.53 -22.82
C GLY A 174 17.23 -20.46 -23.08
N LYS A 175 17.28 -19.84 -24.26
CA LYS A 175 18.22 -18.76 -24.57
C LYS A 175 17.82 -17.50 -23.80
N CYS A 176 18.79 -16.85 -23.16
CA CYS A 176 18.59 -15.52 -22.58
C CYS A 176 18.24 -14.51 -23.69
N VAL A 177 17.10 -13.83 -23.50
CA VAL A 177 16.65 -12.73 -24.37
C VAL A 177 16.89 -11.39 -23.69
N LEU A 178 16.59 -11.28 -22.40
CA LEU A 178 16.80 -10.07 -21.59
C LEU A 178 17.22 -10.43 -20.17
N PHE A 179 17.90 -9.51 -19.50
CA PHE A 179 18.21 -9.63 -18.08
C PHE A 179 18.01 -8.29 -17.36
N ASN A 180 17.82 -8.30 -16.05
CA ASN A 180 17.78 -7.09 -15.23
C ASN A 180 18.96 -7.03 -14.27
N SER A 181 19.08 -5.95 -13.48
CA SER A 181 20.17 -5.78 -12.51
C SER A 181 20.16 -6.78 -11.34
N THR A 182 19.14 -7.61 -11.22
CA THR A 182 19.05 -8.68 -10.21
C THR A 182 19.47 -10.06 -10.75
N ALA A 183 19.85 -10.12 -12.03
CA ALA A 183 20.37 -11.32 -12.67
C ALA A 183 21.60 -11.85 -11.92
N THR A 184 21.50 -13.05 -11.38
CA THR A 184 22.63 -13.75 -10.75
C THR A 184 23.45 -14.46 -11.82
N GLU A 185 24.78 -14.52 -11.66
CA GLU A 185 25.73 -15.14 -12.59
C GLU A 185 25.52 -16.66 -12.71
N LYS A 186 24.51 -17.11 -13.47
CA LYS A 186 24.45 -18.45 -14.06
C LYS A 186 23.80 -18.40 -15.43
N ALA A 187 24.57 -17.92 -16.40
CA ALA A 187 24.40 -18.32 -17.79
C ALA A 187 25.20 -19.61 -18.00
N GLN A 188 24.57 -20.76 -17.70
CA GLN A 188 25.00 -22.06 -18.24
C GLN A 188 24.08 -22.42 -19.40
#